data_AF-A0A3T1DCV3-F1
#
_entry.id   AF-A0A3T1DCV3-F1
#
_cell.length_a   1.000
_cell.length_b   1.000
_cell.length_c   1.000
_cell.angle_alpha   90.00
_cell.angle_beta   90.00
_cell.angle_gamma   90.00
#
_symmetry.space_group_name_H-M   'P 1'
#
loop_
_entity.id
_entity.type
_entity.pdbx_description
1 polymer ?
#
loop_
_entity_poly.entity_id
_entity_poly.type
_entity_poly.pdbx_seq_one_letter_code
_entity_poly.pdbx_strand_id
1 'polypeptide(L)'
;MALIRWLQNKYAISCPHCGNELNWFDSSVTEDYLKCMPCDMFFINDVALIPTVSPRNRIEHLKKMYEGYHGVPTSYFYKPKWLRKIENLLKIH
;
A
#
# COMPACT_ATOMS: atom_id res chain seq x y z
N MET A 1 -21.31 2.34 -13.27
CA MET A 1 -19.84 2.13 -13.21
C MET A 1 -19.03 3.38 -12.86
N ALA A 2 -19.46 4.60 -13.21
CA ALA A 2 -18.69 5.83 -12.95
C ALA A 2 -18.44 6.12 -11.45
N LEU A 3 -19.42 5.86 -10.57
CA LEU A 3 -19.29 6.10 -9.12
C LEU A 3 -18.23 5.20 -8.47
N ILE A 4 -18.14 3.93 -8.88
CA ILE A 4 -17.15 2.97 -8.36
C ILE A 4 -15.74 3.39 -8.78
N ARG A 5 -15.57 3.81 -10.05
CA ARG A 5 -14.31 4.35 -10.58
C ARG A 5 -13.88 5.64 -9.87
N TRP A 6 -14.85 6.50 -9.54
CA TRP A 6 -14.60 7.72 -8.79
C TRP A 6 -14.18 7.44 -7.35
N LEU A 7 -14.84 6.50 -6.66
CA LEU A 7 -14.45 6.06 -5.33
C LEU A 7 -13.09 5.36 -5.32
N GLN A 8 -12.78 4.57 -6.34
CA GLN A 8 -11.44 3.98 -6.54
C GLN A 8 -10.37 5.07 -6.62
N ASN A 9 -10.56 6.09 -7.47
CA ASN A 9 -9.59 7.19 -7.59
C ASN A 9 -9.51 8.09 -6.35
N LYS A 10 -10.57 8.18 -5.55
CA LYS A 10 -10.60 9.02 -4.35
C LYS A 10 -9.86 8.40 -3.17
N TYR A 11 -9.77 7.08 -3.11
CA TYR A 11 -9.22 6.35 -1.95
C TYR A 11 -8.07 5.39 -2.27
N ALA A 12 -7.72 5.18 -3.55
CA ALA A 12 -6.53 4.45 -3.94
C ALA A 12 -5.34 5.40 -4.08
N ILE A 13 -4.21 5.03 -3.51
CA ILE A 13 -2.97 5.79 -3.68
C ILE A 13 -2.31 5.28 -4.95
N SER A 14 -2.07 6.17 -5.91
CA SER A 14 -1.51 5.80 -7.22
C SER A 14 -0.02 6.11 -7.29
N CYS A 15 0.74 5.24 -7.96
CA CYS A 15 2.16 5.44 -8.19
C CYS A 15 2.39 6.64 -9.13
N PRO A 16 3.23 7.63 -8.78
CA PRO A 16 3.49 8.79 -9.63
C PRO A 16 4.21 8.44 -10.94
N HIS A 17 4.89 7.29 -11.01
CA HIS A 17 5.61 6.86 -12.21
C HIS A 17 4.73 6.16 -13.25
N CYS A 18 3.85 5.25 -12.82
CA CYS A 18 3.10 4.39 -13.75
C CYS A 18 1.57 4.47 -13.61
N GLY A 19 1.05 5.23 -12.64
CA GLY A 19 -0.38 5.36 -12.39
C GLY A 19 -1.06 4.14 -11.78
N ASN A 20 -0.37 3.00 -11.64
CA ASN A 20 -0.90 1.82 -10.95
C ASN A 20 -1.07 2.07 -9.46
N GLU A 21 -2.04 1.37 -8.86
CA GLU A 21 -2.29 1.40 -7.43
C GLU A 21 -1.09 0.91 -6.61
N LEU A 22 -0.82 1.62 -5.52
CA LEU A 22 0.16 1.24 -4.52
C LEU A 22 -0.46 0.28 -3.50
N ASN A 23 0.38 -0.60 -2.96
CA ASN A 23 0.03 -1.51 -1.87
C ASN A 23 0.65 -1.03 -0.56
N TRP A 24 -0.11 -1.07 0.54
CA TRP A 24 0.41 -0.99 1.90
C TRP A 24 1.33 -2.18 2.16
N PHE A 25 2.61 -1.90 2.39
CA PHE A 25 3.62 -2.93 2.49
C PHE A 25 4.08 -3.14 3.92
N ASP A 26 4.37 -2.07 4.65
CA ASP A 26 4.74 -2.15 6.07
C ASP A 26 4.34 -0.84 6.75
N SER A 27 4.13 -0.87 8.06
CA SER A 27 3.85 0.29 8.88
C SER A 27 4.79 0.30 10.06
N SER A 28 5.54 1.39 10.22
CA SER A 28 6.37 1.64 11.39
C SER A 28 5.70 2.66 12.30
N VAL A 29 6.26 2.89 13.49
CA VAL A 29 5.73 3.87 14.45
C VAL A 29 5.66 5.28 13.84
N THR A 30 6.53 5.59 12.88
CA THR A 30 6.70 6.94 12.32
C THR A 30 6.31 7.06 10.85
N GLU A 31 6.27 5.96 10.11
CA GLU A 31 6.14 5.97 8.65
C GLU A 31 5.40 4.72 8.17
N ASP A 32 4.47 4.89 7.24
CA ASP A 32 3.91 3.78 6.46
C ASP A 32 4.60 3.70 5.09
N TYR A 33 4.90 2.47 4.69
CA TYR A 33 5.57 2.16 3.44
C TYR A 33 4.59 1.59 2.43
N LEU A 34 4.61 2.17 1.24
CA LEU A 34 3.82 1.76 0.09
C LEU A 34 4.74 1.12 -0.96
N LYS A 35 4.23 0.12 -1.68
CA LYS A 35 4.95 -0.55 -2.76
C LYS A 35 4.15 -0.49 -4.07
N CYS A 36 4.82 -0.10 -5.14
CA CYS A 36 4.32 -0.25 -6.50
C CYS A 36 4.77 -1.61 -7.05
N MET A 37 3.81 -2.50 -7.35
CA MET A 37 4.13 -3.83 -7.85
C MET A 37 4.74 -3.83 -9.27
N PRO A 38 4.22 -3.04 -10.23
CA PRO A 38 4.80 -3.00 -11.57
C PRO A 38 6.21 -2.37 -11.65
N CYS A 39 6.48 -1.35 -10.83
CA CYS A 39 7.78 -0.66 -10.84
C CYS A 39 8.81 -1.24 -9.86
N ASP A 40 8.40 -2.15 -8.96
CA ASP A 40 9.15 -2.59 -7.77
C ASP A 40 9.73 -1.42 -6.94
N MET A 41 9.02 -0.29 -6.91
CA MET A 41 9.42 0.92 -6.18
C MET A 41 8.68 1.04 -4.85
N PHE A 42 9.36 1.62 -3.85
CA PHE A 42 8.81 1.91 -2.53
C PHE A 42 8.62 3.41 -2.33
N PHE A 43 7.56 3.77 -1.60
CA PHE A 43 7.18 5.14 -1.31
C PHE A 43 6.86 5.26 0.18
N ILE A 44 7.15 6.41 0.78
CA ILE A 44 6.63 6.76 2.10
C ILE A 44 5.24 7.35 1.89
N ASN A 45 4.27 6.89 2.68
CA ASN A 45 2.92 7.44 2.69
C ASN A 45 2.90 8.81 3.38
N ASP A 46 3.38 9.81 2.65
CA ASP A 46 3.30 11.23 2.99
C ASP A 46 2.67 11.98 1.80
N VAL A 47 2.31 13.25 1.99
CA VAL A 47 1.59 14.08 1.01
C VAL A 47 2.23 14.08 -0.38
N ALA A 48 3.58 14.01 -0.43
CA ALA A 48 4.34 14.04 -1.67
C ALA A 48 4.67 12.66 -2.26
N LEU A 49 4.32 11.54 -1.60
CA LEU A 49 4.73 10.17 -1.97
C LEU A 49 6.20 10.10 -2.38
N ILE A 50 7.08 10.45 -1.44
CA ILE A 50 8.51 10.54 -1.70
C ILE A 50 9.03 9.13 -2.04
N PRO A 51 9.65 8.91 -3.23
CA PRO A 51 10.28 7.65 -3.57
C PRO A 51 11.38 7.38 -2.54
N THR A 52 11.29 6.25 -1.84
CA THR A 52 12.27 5.92 -0.81
C THR A 52 13.10 4.72 -1.22
N VAL A 53 14.42 4.89 -1.12
CA VAL A 53 15.42 3.81 -1.09
C VAL A 53 15.89 3.55 0.34
N SER A 54 15.26 4.17 1.34
CA SER A 54 15.73 4.24 2.71
C SER A 54 14.74 3.68 3.75
N PRO A 55 15.26 2.98 4.77
CA PRO A 55 16.61 2.42 4.82
C PRO A 55 16.66 1.24 3.83
N ARG A 56 17.65 1.23 2.91
CA ARG A 56 17.87 0.12 1.97
C ARG A 56 17.97 -1.22 2.71
N ASN A 57 18.62 -1.18 3.88
CA ASN A 57 18.71 -2.30 4.83
C ASN A 57 17.35 -2.75 5.37
N ARG A 58 16.42 -1.82 5.63
CA ARG A 58 15.07 -2.14 6.10
C ARG A 58 14.23 -2.72 4.97
N ILE A 59 14.29 -2.14 3.78
CA ILE A 59 13.60 -2.69 2.59
C ILE A 59 14.13 -4.09 2.29
N GLU A 60 15.45 -4.30 2.30
CA GLU A 60 16.05 -5.63 2.13
C GLU A 60 15.68 -6.58 3.26
N HIS A 61 15.64 -6.11 4.51
CA HIS A 61 15.20 -6.90 5.66
C HIS A 61 13.72 -7.29 5.54
N LEU A 62 12.86 -6.37 5.09
CA LEU A 62 11.45 -6.63 4.82
C LEU A 62 11.29 -7.60 3.63
N LYS A 63 12.06 -7.44 2.55
CA LYS A 63 12.08 -8.39 1.42
C LYS A 63 12.50 -9.79 1.86
N LYS A 64 13.43 -9.90 2.82
CA LYS A 64 13.86 -11.19 3.41
C LYS A 64 12.85 -11.77 4.40
N MET A 65 12.26 -10.96 5.28
CA MET A 65 11.26 -11.43 6.25
C MET A 65 9.94 -11.81 5.58
N TYR A 66 9.56 -11.07 4.55
CA TYR A 66 8.30 -11.21 3.85
C TYR A 66 8.53 -11.62 2.40
N GLU A 67 9.35 -12.65 2.18
CA GLU A 67 9.61 -13.20 0.86
C GLU A 67 8.28 -13.65 0.21
N GLY A 68 7.99 -13.14 -0.98
CA GLY A 68 6.71 -13.39 -1.69
C GLY A 68 5.52 -12.57 -1.19
N TYR A 69 5.65 -11.74 -0.16
CA TYR A 69 4.60 -10.80 0.25
C TYR A 69 4.60 -9.57 -0.65
N HIS A 70 3.41 -9.22 -1.14
CA HIS A 70 3.23 -8.15 -2.14
C HIS A 70 2.54 -6.91 -1.55
N GLY A 71 2.33 -6.87 -0.23
CA GLY A 71 1.52 -5.84 0.42
C GLY A 71 0.02 -6.03 0.19
N VAL A 72 -0.75 -5.09 0.73
CA VAL A 72 -2.20 -5.04 0.62
C VAL A 72 -2.60 -3.86 -0.27
N PRO A 73 -3.46 -4.04 -1.29
CA PRO A 73 -3.97 -2.93 -2.09
C PRO A 73 -4.55 -1.79 -1.23
N THR A 74 -4.17 -0.55 -1.56
CA THR A 74 -4.64 0.64 -0.81
C THR A 74 -6.13 0.86 -0.94
N SER A 75 -6.70 0.51 -2.09
CA SER A 75 -8.13 0.58 -2.36
C SER A 75 -8.89 -0.50 -1.59
N TYR A 76 -10.03 -0.09 -1.02
CA TYR A 76 -10.96 -0.99 -0.38
C TYR A 76 -11.46 -2.12 -1.30
N PHE A 77 -11.51 -1.88 -2.61
CA PHE A 77 -12.06 -2.82 -3.58
C PHE A 77 -11.14 -4.02 -3.82
N TYR A 78 -9.83 -3.77 -3.98
CA TYR A 78 -8.83 -4.82 -4.21
C TYR A 78 -8.32 -5.45 -2.91
N LYS A 79 -8.69 -4.92 -1.72
CA LYS A 79 -8.41 -5.59 -0.45
C LYS A 79 -8.98 -7.02 -0.43
N PRO A 80 -8.20 -8.02 0.01
CA PRO A 80 -8.70 -9.38 0.19
C PRO A 80 -9.94 -9.42 1.11
N LYS A 81 -10.89 -10.33 0.83
CA LYS A 81 -12.13 -10.46 1.62
C LYS A 81 -11.86 -10.73 3.11
N TRP A 82 -10.83 -11.52 3.41
CA TRP A 82 -10.44 -11.85 4.79
C TRP A 82 -9.97 -10.60 5.55
N LEU A 83 -9.20 -9.73 4.89
CA LEU A 83 -8.71 -8.50 5.52
C LEU A 83 -9.84 -7.50 5.78
N ARG A 84 -10.76 -7.35 4.81
CA ARG A 84 -11.99 -6.55 5.00
C ARG A 84 -12.82 -7.05 6.19
N LYS A 85 -12.89 -8.37 6.38
CA LYS A 85 -13.58 -8.97 7.53
C LYS A 85 -12.88 -8.64 8.85
N ILE A 86 -11.55 -8.70 8.91
CA ILE A 86 -10.78 -8.34 10.11
C ILE A 86 -10.94 -6.86 10.43
N GLU A 87 -10.79 -5.95 9.46
CA GLU A 87 -10.99 -4.51 9.69
C GLU A 87 -12.39 -4.19 10.21
N ASN A 88 -13.42 -4.85 9.68
CA ASN A 88 -14.79 -4.68 10.16
C ASN A 88 -14.99 -5.23 11.59
N LEU A 89 -14.28 -6.31 11.96
CA LEU A 89 -14.30 -6.87 13.31
C LEU A 89 -13.52 -6.02 14.30
N LEU A 90 -12.47 -5.32 13.86
CA LEU A 90 -11.67 -4.42 14.68
C LEU A 90 -12.30 -3.03 14.82
N LYS A 91 -13.21 -2.63 13.92
CA LYS A 91 -14.04 -1.41 14.02
C LYS A 91 -15.16 -1.52 15.07
N ILE A 92 -14.88 -2.14 16.21
CA ILE A 92 -15.76 -2.06 17.39
C ILE A 92 -15.40 -0.77 18.12
N HIS A 93 -16.33 0.19 17.99
CA HIS A 93 -16.50 1.48 18.70
C HIS A 93 -15.38 2.02 19.58
#